data_AF-U1UJQ7-F1
#
_entry.id   AF-U1UJQ7-F1
#
_cell.length_a   1.000
_cell.length_b   1.000
_cell.length_c   1.000
_cell.angle_alpha   90.00
_cell.angle_beta   90.00
_cell.angle_gamma   90.00
#
_symmetry.space_group_name_H-M   'P 1'
#
loop_
_entity.id
_entity.type
_entity.pdbx_description
1 polymer ?
#
loop_
_entity_poly.entity_id
_entity_poly.type
_entity_poly.pdbx_seq_one_letter_code
_entity_poly.pdbx_strand_id
1 'polypeptide(L)' 'MRKFKLLYLYDADDSCPKYYESEDPIKVGDAIRVRNGFWHGVTDIRILKTDIRLTLSKSSQSAEEAKLVMKQLSSG' A
#
# COMPACT_ATOMS: atom_id res chain seq x y z
N MET A 1 15.65 8.90 -0.35
CA MET A 1 14.39 8.29 -0.85
C MET A 1 14.50 6.78 -0.80
N ARG A 2 13.58 6.10 -0.09
CA ARG A 2 13.49 4.63 -0.09
C ARG A 2 12.45 4.21 -1.13
N LYS A 3 12.82 3.24 -1.96
CA LYS A 3 11.95 2.65 -2.96
C LYS A 3 11.31 1.39 -2.40
N PHE A 4 10.00 1.32 -2.51
CA PHE A 4 9.17 0.23 -2.03
C PHE A 4 8.43 -0.37 -3.21
N LYS A 5 8.42 -1.70 -3.30
CA LYS A 5 7.68 -2.43 -4.32
C LYS A 5 6.24 -2.58 -3.86
N LEU A 6 5.28 -2.14 -4.66
CA LEU A 6 3.87 -2.22 -4.32
C LEU A 6 3.27 -3.54 -4.82
N LEU A 7 2.50 -4.19 -3.97
CA LEU A 7 1.69 -5.35 -4.30
C LEU A 7 0.24 -5.05 -3.97
N TYR A 8 -0.59 -4.89 -4.99
CA TYR A 8 -2.03 -4.70 -4.85
C TYR A 8 -2.71 -6.06 -4.79
N LEU A 9 -3.46 -6.34 -3.72
CA LEU A 9 -4.14 -7.64 -3.56
C LEU A 9 -5.46 -7.74 -4.35
N TYR A 10 -6.13 -6.61 -4.57
CA TYR A 10 -7.51 -6.60 -5.09
C TYR A 10 -7.66 -5.82 -6.40
N ASP A 11 -7.06 -4.63 -6.50
CA ASP A 11 -7.16 -3.75 -7.68
C ASP A 11 -5.79 -3.63 -8.40
N ALA A 12 -5.20 -4.78 -8.72
CA ALA A 12 -3.97 -4.81 -9.50
C ALA A 12 -4.28 -4.66 -11.00
N ASP A 13 -4.25 -3.43 -11.52
CA ASP A 13 -4.31 -3.15 -12.96
C ASP A 13 -2.92 -2.86 -13.54
N ASP A 14 -2.77 -3.01 -14.87
CA ASP A 14 -1.49 -2.75 -15.55
C ASP A 14 -1.04 -1.28 -15.41
N SER A 15 -2.01 -0.37 -15.22
CA SER A 15 -1.77 1.06 -14.96
C SER A 15 -1.40 1.38 -13.51
N CYS A 16 -1.48 0.43 -12.57
CA CYS A 16 -1.11 0.68 -11.20
C CYS A 16 0.43 0.79 -11.05
N PRO A 17 0.94 1.84 -10.37
CA PRO A 17 2.38 1.99 -10.21
C PRO A 17 2.94 0.85 -9.35
N LYS A 18 3.97 0.20 -9.87
CA LYS A 18 4.61 -0.97 -9.25
C LYS A 18 5.57 -0.60 -8.12
N TYR A 19 5.88 0.70 -7.98
CA TYR A 19 6.83 1.22 -7.01
C TYR A 19 6.29 2.48 -6.35
N TYR A 20 6.62 2.63 -5.07
CA TYR A 20 6.36 3.81 -4.25
C TYR A 20 7.68 4.31 -3.69
N GLU A 21 7.87 5.62 -3.70
CA GLU A 21 9.07 6.24 -3.16
C GLU A 21 8.63 7.18 -2.04
N SER A 22 9.20 6.97 -0.86
CA SER A 22 8.96 7.83 0.29
C SER A 22 10.26 8.08 1.04
N GLU A 23 10.35 9.25 1.64
CA GLU A 23 11.43 9.59 2.58
C GLU A 23 11.08 9.09 3.97
N ASP A 24 9.79 9.11 4.31
CA ASP A 24 9.28 8.67 5.59
C ASP A 24 9.21 7.14 5.72
N PRO A 25 9.47 6.60 6.92
CA PRO A 25 9.29 5.19 7.21
C PRO A 25 7.81 4.82 7.20
N ILE A 26 7.44 3.90 6.33
CA ILE A 26 6.07 3.35 6.23
C ILE A 26 5.91 2.19 7.19
N LYS A 27 4.75 2.10 7.84
CA LYS A 27 4.40 1.03 8.78
C LYS A 27 3.14 0.31 8.33
N VAL A 28 2.98 -0.94 8.78
CA VAL A 28 1.71 -1.67 8.66
C VAL A 28 0.63 -0.89 9.41
N GLY A 29 -0.53 -0.70 8.80
CA GLY A 29 -1.62 0.12 9.34
C GLY A 29 -1.64 1.55 8.80
N ASP A 30 -0.59 1.96 8.10
CA ASP A 30 -0.54 3.28 7.49
C ASP A 30 -1.31 3.33 6.17
N ALA A 31 -1.74 4.52 5.77
CA ALA A 31 -2.40 4.75 4.49
C ALA A 31 -1.48 5.60 3.61
N ILE A 32 -1.09 5.07 2.45
CA ILE A 32 -0.24 5.78 1.49
C ILE A 32 -1.07 6.25 0.31
N ARG A 33 -0.78 7.46 -0.16
CA ARG A 33 -1.35 7.97 -1.41
C ARG A 33 -0.43 7.61 -2.57
N VAL A 34 -0.94 6.79 -3.46
CA VAL A 34 -0.21 6.32 -4.63
C VAL A 34 -0.31 7.34 -5.77
N ARG A 35 0.63 7.36 -6.72
CA ARG A 35 0.62 8.28 -7.87
C ARG A 35 -0.66 8.23 -8.72
N ASN A 36 -1.43 7.15 -8.62
CA ASN A 36 -2.73 7.01 -9.28
C ASN A 36 -3.84 7.89 -8.66
N GLY A 37 -3.54 8.66 -7.60
CA GLY A 37 -4.50 9.53 -6.91
C GLY A 37 -5.34 8.82 -5.85
N PHE A 38 -5.28 7.49 -5.79
CA PHE A 38 -5.97 6.67 -4.79
C PHE A 38 -5.15 6.44 -3.53
N TRP A 39 -5.86 6.23 -2.43
CA TRP A 39 -5.32 5.83 -1.15
C TRP A 39 -5.35 4.31 -0.99
N HIS A 40 -4.28 3.77 -0.41
CA HIS A 40 -4.17 2.35 -0.13
C HIS A 40 -3.61 2.14 1.28
N GLY A 41 -4.24 1.24 2.04
CA GLY A 41 -3.78 0.84 3.36
C GLY A 41 -2.67 -0.20 3.24
N VAL A 42 -1.60 -0.04 4.02
CA VAL A 42 -0.47 -0.95 4.04
C VAL A 42 -0.79 -2.10 4.98
N THR A 43 -1.19 -3.24 4.42
CA THR A 43 -1.64 -4.42 5.18
C THR A 43 -0.48 -5.26 5.68
N ASP A 44 0.63 -5.29 4.95
CA ASP A 44 1.82 -6.06 5.28
C ASP A 44 3.07 -5.40 4.69
N ILE A 45 4.20 -5.51 5.40
CA ILE A 45 5.49 -5.05 4.92
C ILE A 45 6.46 -6.21 4.96
N ARG A 46 6.94 -6.60 3.79
CA ARG A 46 7.87 -7.72 3.64
C ARG A 46 9.20 -7.24 3.11
N ILE A 47 10.23 -7.39 3.93
CA ILE A 47 11.62 -7.09 3.54
C ILE A 47 12.13 -8.29 2.72
N LEU A 48 12.48 -8.05 1.45
CA LEU A 48 13.12 -9.02 0.57
C LEU A 48 14.64 -8.80 0.61
N LYS A 49 15.40 -9.72 -0.01
CA LYS A 49 16.88 -9.63 -0.07
C LYS A 49 17.40 -8.32 -0.68
N THR A 50 16.65 -7.74 -1.62
CA THR A 50 17.10 -6.58 -2.42
C THR A 50 16.16 -5.38 -2.32
N ASP A 51 14.92 -5.57 -1.88
CA ASP A 51 13.86 -4.56 -1.91
C ASP A 51 12.91 -4.72 -0.73
N ILE A 52 12.12 -3.70 -0.43
CA ILE A 52 11.01 -3.79 0.53
C ILE A 52 9.71 -3.85 -0.25
N ARG A 53 8.90 -4.88 -0.02
CA ARG A 53 7.58 -5.02 -0.63
C ARG A 53 6.49 -4.58 0.34
N LEU A 54 5.63 -3.68 -0.09
CA LEU A 54 4.44 -3.24 0.62
C LEU A 54 3.23 -3.93 0.00
N THR A 55 2.47 -4.64 0.83
CA THR A 55 1.18 -5.19 0.44
C THR A 55 0.11 -4.15 0.73
N LEU A 56 -0.67 -3.84 -0.30
CA LEU A 56 -1.69 -2.80 -0.29
C LEU A 56 -3.09 -3.41 -0.29
N SER A 57 -3.97 -2.77 0.48
CA SER A 57 -5.40 -3.03 0.46
C SER A 57 -6.05 -2.56 -0.84
N LYS A 58 -7.35 -2.81 -0.95
CA LYS A 58 -8.21 -2.26 -2.01
C LYS A 58 -8.02 -0.74 -2.15
N SER A 59 -8.20 -0.23 -3.36
CA SER A 59 -8.20 1.21 -3.63
C SER A 59 -9.28 1.92 -2.82
N SER A 60 -8.96 3.12 -2.34
CA SER A 60 -9.86 3.94 -1.54
C SER A 60 -9.75 5.41 -1.92
N GLN A 61 -10.83 6.15 -1.72
CA GLN A 61 -10.89 7.58 -2.05
C GLN A 61 -10.26 8.46 -0.97
N SER A 62 -10.13 7.94 0.26
CA SER A 62 -9.59 8.67 1.40
C SER A 62 -8.70 7.79 2.28
N ALA A 63 -7.80 8.41 3.04
CA ALA A 63 -6.91 7.71 3.97
C ALA A 63 -7.69 6.96 5.07
N GLU A 64 -8.80 7.52 5.54
CA GLU A 64 -9.67 6.88 6.54
C GLU A 64 -10.35 5.62 5.98
N GLU A 65 -10.86 5.70 4.76
CA GLU A 65 -11.47 4.56 4.07
C GLU A 65 -10.43 3.45 3.84
N ALA A 66 -9.21 3.81 3.41
CA ALA A 66 -8.11 2.86 3.24
C ALA A 66 -7.79 2.11 4.55
N LYS A 67 -7.75 2.83 5.68
CA LYS A 67 -7.55 2.22 7.02
C LYS A 67 -8.71 1.32 7.41
N LEU A 68 -9.95 1.72 7.10
CA LEU A 68 -11.16 0.97 7.42
C LEU A 68 -11.21 -0.34 6.62
N VAL A 69 -10.94 -0.28 5.31
CA VAL A 69 -10.83 -1.44 4.43
C VAL A 69 -9.73 -2.39 4.91
N MET A 70 -8.55 -1.85 5.24
CA MET A 70 -7.47 -2.64 5.82
C MET A 70 -7.92 -3.37 7.08
N LYS A 71 -8.59 -2.68 8.00
CA LYS A 71 -9.08 -3.28 9.25
C LYS A 71 -10.09 -4.40 8.99
N GLN A 72 -10.98 -4.23 8.01
CA GLN A 72 -11.93 -5.27 7.60
C GLN A 72 -11.19 -6.50 7.05
N LEU A 73 -10.17 -6.30 6.22
CA LEU A 73 -9.38 -7.38 5.63
C LEU A 73 -8.54 -8.14 6.67
N SER A 74 -8.08 -7.49 7.74
CA SER A 74 -7.34 -8.13 8.83
C SER A 74 -8.22 -8.88 9.83
N SER A 75 -9.54 -8.65 9.81
CA SER A 75 -10.50 -9.27 10.74
C SER A 75 -11.27 -10.45 10.12
N GLY A 76 -10.94 -10.81 8.88
CA GLY A 76 -11.56 -11.90 8.11
C GLY A 76 -10.75 -13.19 8.11
#